data_AF-A0AAD5PV71-F1
#
_entry.id   AF-A0AAD5PV71-F1
#
_cell.length_a   1.000
_cell.length_b   1.000
_cell.length_c   1.000
_cell.angle_alpha   90.00
_cell.angle_beta   90.00
_cell.angle_gamma   90.00
#
_symmetry.space_group_name_H-M   'P 1'
#
loop_
_entity.id
_entity.type
_entity.pdbx_description
1 polymer ?
#
loop_
_entity_poly.entity_id
_entity_poly.type
_entity_poly.pdbx_seq_one_letter_code
_entity_poly.pdbx_strand_id
1 'polypeptide(L)'
;MPTSCDDLRTLGNVMSGFYNIKSSTKVATQVIGNADVKSTAVYFYVKLANDEPADLKKIPFEDVKLNVGNSMDATSGTFTAPVNGTYFFSYTGAIVYFGDHPDLVSYVVSLLVNEEIVAEGVTDETGIQNTQYNPVHLEATLNLNKGDTIG
;
A
#
# COMPACT_ATOMS: atom_id res chain seq x y z
N MET A 1 -34.05 -26.63 18.40
CA MET A 1 -33.38 -25.38 17.98
C MET A 1 -32.05 -25.34 18.71
N PRO A 2 -30.91 -25.15 18.01
CA PRO A 2 -29.58 -25.19 18.61
C PRO A 2 -29.46 -24.16 19.74
N THR A 3 -28.71 -24.49 20.78
CA THR A 3 -28.50 -23.64 21.96
C THR A 3 -27.05 -23.18 22.09
N SER A 4 -26.13 -23.75 21.30
CA SER A 4 -24.70 -23.49 21.35
C SER A 4 -24.04 -23.57 19.96
N CYS A 5 -22.79 -23.13 19.86
CA CYS A 5 -21.96 -23.34 18.66
C CYS A 5 -21.73 -24.83 18.37
N ASP A 6 -21.65 -25.65 19.40
CA ASP A 6 -21.42 -27.09 19.25
C ASP A 6 -22.66 -27.79 18.70
N ASP A 7 -23.86 -27.37 19.12
CA ASP A 7 -25.12 -27.84 18.55
C ASP A 7 -25.19 -27.48 17.06
N LEU A 8 -24.81 -26.25 16.71
CA LEU A 8 -24.81 -25.79 15.33
C LEU A 8 -23.85 -26.60 14.45
N ARG A 9 -22.63 -26.90 14.94
CA ARG A 9 -21.65 -27.75 14.24
C ARG A 9 -22.15 -29.18 14.08
N THR A 10 -22.77 -29.74 15.12
CA THR A 10 -23.39 -31.08 15.09
C THR A 10 -24.54 -31.15 14.09
N LEU A 11 -25.24 -30.03 13.89
CA LEU A 11 -26.28 -29.88 12.86
C LEU A 11 -25.71 -29.58 11.45
N GLY A 12 -24.38 -29.61 11.26
CA GLY A 12 -23.72 -29.41 9.98
C GLY A 12 -23.41 -27.96 9.62
N ASN A 13 -23.65 -27.00 10.52
CA ASN A 13 -23.30 -25.60 10.29
C ASN A 13 -21.81 -25.40 10.53
N VAL A 14 -21.02 -25.55 9.46
CA VAL A 14 -19.56 -25.43 9.48
C VAL A 14 -19.04 -24.17 8.78
N MET A 15 -19.90 -23.45 8.06
CA MET A 15 -19.56 -22.20 7.37
C MET A 15 -19.69 -20.98 8.30
N SER A 16 -18.95 -19.91 8.00
CA SER A 16 -19.05 -18.65 8.73
C SER A 16 -20.40 -17.99 8.51
N GLY A 17 -21.04 -17.49 9.56
CA GLY A 17 -22.35 -16.84 9.45
C GLY A 17 -23.07 -16.56 10.77
N PHE A 18 -24.21 -15.90 10.66
CA PHE A 18 -25.13 -15.62 11.76
C PHE A 18 -26.18 -16.73 11.88
N TYR A 19 -26.26 -17.34 13.05
CA TYR A 19 -27.16 -18.45 13.32
C TYR A 19 -28.07 -18.13 14.48
N ASN A 20 -29.35 -18.46 14.33
CA ASN A 20 -30.33 -18.31 15.41
C ASN A 20 -30.21 -19.49 16.38
N ILE A 21 -29.94 -19.17 17.65
CA ILE A 21 -29.91 -20.11 18.76
C ILE A 21 -31.00 -19.78 19.78
N LYS A 22 -31.44 -20.78 20.53
CA LYS A 22 -32.38 -20.61 21.64
C LYS A 22 -31.59 -20.33 22.92
N SER A 23 -31.80 -19.16 23.53
CA SER A 23 -31.20 -18.79 24.82
C SER A 23 -32.31 -18.56 25.84
N SER A 24 -32.34 -19.40 26.89
CA SER A 24 -33.26 -19.39 28.05
C SER A 24 -34.76 -19.24 27.75
N THR A 25 -35.21 -18.14 27.15
CA THR A 25 -36.60 -17.91 26.68
C THR A 25 -36.70 -17.07 25.39
N LYS A 26 -35.59 -16.73 24.73
CA LYS A 26 -35.55 -15.89 23.52
C LYS A 26 -34.71 -16.51 22.41
N VAL A 27 -34.93 -16.05 21.18
CA VAL A 27 -34.03 -16.31 20.04
C VAL A 27 -32.87 -15.32 20.13
N ALA A 28 -31.65 -15.82 20.12
CA ALA A 28 -30.41 -15.04 20.11
C ALA A 28 -29.60 -15.38 18.85
N THR A 29 -28.72 -14.47 18.43
CA THR A 29 -27.88 -14.67 17.24
C THR A 29 -26.45 -15.00 17.67
N GLN A 30 -25.91 -16.10 17.16
CA GLN A 30 -24.55 -16.55 17.39
C GLN A 30 -23.77 -16.53 16.08
N VAL A 31 -22.53 -16.05 16.12
CA VAL A 31 -21.64 -16.09 14.94
C VAL A 31 -20.78 -17.34 15.00
N ILE A 32 -20.81 -18.13 13.92
CA ILE A 32 -19.84 -19.20 13.67
C ILE A 32 -18.83 -18.67 12.67
N GLY A 33 -17.56 -19.08 12.81
CA GLY A 33 -16.53 -18.77 11.83
C GLY A 33 -16.05 -17.32 11.84
N ASN A 34 -16.30 -16.58 12.94
CA ASN A 34 -15.44 -15.48 13.33
C ASN A 34 -14.10 -16.08 13.78
N ALA A 35 -13.27 -16.48 12.81
CA ALA A 35 -11.85 -16.39 13.04
C ALA A 35 -11.63 -14.91 13.36
N ASP A 36 -11.04 -14.60 14.51
CA ASP A 36 -10.58 -13.26 14.85
C ASP A 36 -9.44 -12.92 13.88
N VAL A 37 -9.78 -12.73 12.60
CA VAL A 37 -8.88 -12.25 11.56
C VAL A 37 -8.73 -10.78 11.89
N LYS A 38 -7.90 -10.52 12.89
CA LYS A 38 -7.43 -9.18 13.22
C LYS A 38 -6.65 -8.70 12.01
N SER A 39 -7.36 -8.09 11.08
CA SER A 39 -6.74 -7.38 9.98
C SER A 39 -5.95 -6.23 10.60
N THR A 40 -4.64 -6.25 10.41
CA THR A 40 -3.80 -5.14 10.84
C THR A 40 -3.93 -4.07 9.77
N ALA A 41 -4.52 -2.93 10.12
CA ALA A 41 -4.62 -1.83 9.18
C ALA A 41 -3.21 -1.26 8.94
N VAL A 42 -2.80 -1.22 7.67
CA VAL A 42 -1.49 -0.72 7.25
C VAL A 42 -1.70 0.17 6.03
N TYR A 43 -1.46 1.46 6.20
CA TYR A 43 -1.57 2.43 5.12
C TYR A 43 -0.81 3.70 5.50
N PHE A 44 -0.22 4.35 4.50
CA PHE A 44 0.56 5.57 4.67
C PHE A 44 0.25 6.56 3.55
N TYR A 45 0.43 7.84 3.82
CA TYR A 45 0.44 8.90 2.82
C TYR A 45 1.51 9.90 3.23
N VAL A 46 2.53 10.00 2.38
CA VAL A 46 3.73 10.80 2.61
C VAL A 46 4.02 11.64 1.39
N LYS A 47 4.68 12.77 1.59
CA LYS A 47 5.05 13.71 0.52
C LYS A 47 6.46 14.24 0.76
N LEU A 48 7.08 14.73 -0.29
CA LEU A 48 8.24 15.61 -0.16
C LEU A 48 7.84 16.87 0.62
N ALA A 49 8.68 17.31 1.56
CA ALA A 49 8.45 18.56 2.29
C ALA A 49 8.92 19.80 1.50
N ASN A 50 9.94 19.64 0.66
CA ASN A 50 10.46 20.67 -0.24
C ASN A 50 10.24 20.26 -1.69
N ASP A 51 10.30 21.22 -2.63
CA ASP A 51 9.99 20.99 -4.04
C ASP A 51 10.99 20.06 -4.77
N GLU A 52 12.12 19.72 -4.14
CA GLU A 52 13.16 18.87 -4.74
C GLU A 52 13.82 17.93 -3.70
N PRO A 53 13.98 16.63 -3.99
CA PRO A 53 14.76 15.73 -3.15
C PRO A 53 16.27 16.01 -3.29
N ALA A 54 17.01 15.97 -2.18
CA ALA A 54 18.46 16.16 -2.19
C ALA A 54 19.24 15.00 -2.85
N ASP A 55 18.64 13.81 -2.93
CA ASP A 55 19.18 12.63 -3.60
C ASP A 55 18.06 11.97 -4.43
N LEU A 56 18.31 11.76 -5.72
CA LEU A 56 17.36 11.11 -6.63
C LEU A 56 17.41 9.57 -6.57
N LYS A 57 18.37 8.98 -5.83
CA LYS A 57 18.46 7.52 -5.68
C LYS A 57 17.42 6.96 -4.70
N LYS A 58 17.03 7.74 -3.70
CA LYS A 58 15.96 7.42 -2.75
C LYS A 58 15.22 8.70 -2.42
N ILE A 59 13.92 8.71 -2.66
CA ILE A 59 13.10 9.89 -2.48
C ILE A 59 12.68 9.96 -1.01
N PRO A 60 13.21 10.89 -0.18
CA PRO A 60 12.71 11.06 1.18
C PRO A 60 11.32 11.69 1.14
N PHE A 61 10.44 11.29 2.06
CA PHE A 61 9.09 11.85 2.14
C PHE A 61 8.84 12.47 3.52
N GLU A 62 9.56 13.56 3.77
CA GLU A 62 9.64 14.28 5.05
C GLU A 62 8.28 14.79 5.59
N ASP A 63 7.28 14.98 4.72
CA ASP A 63 5.94 15.43 5.10
C ASP A 63 4.96 14.23 5.21
N VAL A 64 4.86 13.68 6.42
CA VAL A 64 3.98 12.54 6.74
C VAL A 64 2.58 13.02 7.06
N LYS A 65 1.61 12.70 6.19
CA LYS A 65 0.19 12.99 6.44
C LYS A 65 -0.47 11.93 7.30
N LEU A 66 -0.12 10.66 7.07
CA LEU A 66 -0.55 9.53 7.89
C LEU A 66 0.42 8.35 7.73
N ASN A 67 0.54 7.53 8.78
CA ASN A 67 1.39 6.33 8.78
C ASN A 67 0.83 5.28 9.74
N VAL A 68 -0.32 4.69 9.41
CA VAL A 68 -0.97 3.70 10.26
C VAL A 68 -0.24 2.37 10.14
N GLY A 69 0.11 1.79 11.30
CA GLY A 69 0.98 0.62 11.40
C GLY A 69 2.47 0.97 11.47
N ASN A 70 2.85 2.26 11.38
CA ASN A 70 4.24 2.75 11.50
C ASN A 70 5.23 1.96 10.62
N SER A 71 4.80 1.60 9.41
CA SER A 71 5.54 0.73 8.50
C SER A 71 6.30 1.51 7.41
N MET A 72 6.03 2.81 7.28
CA MET A 72 6.78 3.72 6.40
C MET A 72 7.82 4.49 7.22
N ASP A 73 9.10 4.34 6.91
CA ASP A 73 10.15 5.25 7.35
C ASP A 73 10.28 6.39 6.34
N ALA A 74 9.64 7.51 6.67
CA ALA A 74 9.60 8.72 5.87
C ALA A 74 10.99 9.32 5.58
N THR A 75 11.95 9.14 6.50
CA THR A 75 13.30 9.71 6.36
C THR A 75 14.08 8.98 5.28
N SER A 76 13.98 7.66 5.25
CA SER A 76 14.64 6.82 4.24
C SER A 76 13.79 6.57 2.99
N GLY A 77 12.52 7.01 3.00
CA GLY A 77 11.55 6.73 1.94
C GLY A 77 11.17 5.25 1.84
N THR A 78 11.44 4.44 2.88
CA THR A 78 11.34 2.99 2.82
C THR A 78 10.13 2.48 3.59
N PHE A 79 9.25 1.73 2.93
CA PHE A 79 8.18 0.96 3.59
C PHE A 79 8.65 -0.46 3.87
N THR A 80 8.32 -1.03 5.03
CA THR A 80 8.59 -2.44 5.38
C THR A 80 7.27 -3.15 5.68
N ALA A 81 6.96 -4.20 4.91
CA ALA A 81 5.73 -4.96 5.08
C ALA A 81 5.64 -5.57 6.50
N PRO A 82 4.66 -5.18 7.33
CA PRO A 82 4.59 -5.68 8.72
C PRO A 82 3.99 -7.09 8.81
N VAL A 83 3.26 -7.51 7.78
CA VAL A 83 2.60 -8.83 7.67
C VAL A 83 2.63 -9.31 6.23
N ASN A 84 2.47 -10.62 6.01
CA ASN A 84 2.27 -11.15 4.67
C ASN A 84 0.92 -10.64 4.13
N GLY A 85 0.89 -10.18 2.88
CA GLY A 85 -0.35 -9.70 2.29
C GLY A 85 -0.18 -9.08 0.92
N THR A 86 -1.31 -8.64 0.38
CA THR A 86 -1.37 -7.88 -0.86
C THR A 86 -1.43 -6.39 -0.53
N TYR A 87 -0.52 -5.63 -1.10
CA TYR A 87 -0.35 -4.20 -0.88
C TYR A 87 -0.55 -3.44 -2.19
N PHE A 88 -1.12 -2.25 -2.10
CA PHE A 88 -1.25 -1.32 -3.22
C PHE A 88 -0.36 -0.10 -2.98
N PHE A 89 0.42 0.26 -3.98
CA PHE A 89 1.27 1.44 -4.00
C PHE A 89 0.84 2.35 -5.14
N SER A 90 0.80 3.65 -4.89
CA SER A 90 0.55 4.68 -5.89
C SER A 90 1.50 5.84 -5.62
N TYR A 91 2.20 6.27 -6.66
CA TYR A 91 3.17 7.34 -6.64
C TYR A 91 2.85 8.34 -7.75
N THR A 92 2.98 9.62 -7.44
CA THR A 92 2.88 10.71 -8.42
C THR A 92 3.96 11.73 -8.11
N GLY A 93 4.71 12.11 -9.14
CA GLY A 93 5.72 13.16 -9.08
C GLY A 93 5.62 14.11 -10.26
N ALA A 94 6.28 15.25 -10.17
CA ALA A 94 6.49 16.18 -11.26
C ALA A 94 7.98 16.23 -11.57
N ILE A 95 8.33 15.97 -12.83
CA ILE A 95 9.68 16.14 -13.36
C ILE A 95 9.76 17.50 -14.03
N VAL A 96 10.78 18.27 -13.67
CA VAL A 96 11.03 19.61 -14.22
C VAL A 96 12.30 19.57 -15.05
N TYR A 97 12.17 19.83 -16.34
CA TYR A 97 13.31 19.98 -17.25
C TYR A 97 13.72 21.45 -17.29
N PHE A 98 15.00 21.74 -17.05
CA PHE A 98 15.53 23.11 -17.04
C PHE A 98 16.46 23.35 -18.23
N GLY A 99 16.21 24.44 -18.95
CA GLY A 99 17.03 24.87 -20.08
C GLY A 99 16.73 24.10 -21.36
N ASP A 100 17.68 24.18 -22.30
CA ASP A 100 17.52 23.63 -23.64
C ASP A 100 17.97 22.17 -23.70
N HIS A 101 17.06 21.28 -24.10
CA HIS A 101 17.35 19.88 -24.37
C HIS A 101 16.98 19.56 -25.82
N PRO A 102 17.93 19.70 -26.78
CA PRO A 102 17.65 19.43 -28.19
C PRO A 102 17.48 17.93 -28.49
N ASP A 103 18.03 17.07 -27.63
CA ASP A 103 17.93 15.61 -27.71
C ASP A 103 16.86 15.07 -26.75
N LEU A 104 16.45 13.82 -26.95
CA LEU A 104 15.53 13.11 -26.05
C LEU A 104 16.13 12.97 -24.65
N VAL A 105 15.38 13.40 -23.63
CA VAL A 105 15.69 13.20 -22.21
C VAL A 105 14.57 12.40 -21.56
N SER A 106 14.93 11.37 -20.80
CA SER A 106 13.96 10.54 -20.07
C SER A 106 14.33 10.43 -18.60
N TYR A 107 13.33 10.51 -17.74
CA TYR A 107 13.42 10.22 -16.32
C TYR A 107 12.55 9.01 -15.99
N VAL A 108 13.11 8.13 -15.17
CA VAL A 108 12.46 6.92 -14.72
C VAL A 108 12.36 6.97 -13.20
N VAL A 109 11.17 6.71 -12.68
CA VAL A 109 10.95 6.40 -11.28
C VAL A 109 10.69 4.91 -11.18
N SER A 110 11.54 4.20 -10.46
CA SER A 110 11.42 2.76 -10.24
C SER A 110 10.88 2.51 -8.83
N LEU A 111 10.01 1.52 -8.69
CA LEU A 111 9.59 0.95 -7.42
C LEU A 111 10.39 -0.34 -7.20
N LEU A 112 11.06 -0.43 -6.06
CA LEU A 112 11.93 -1.54 -5.76
C LEU A 112 11.34 -2.41 -4.63
N VAL A 113 11.32 -3.73 -4.82
CA VAL A 113 11.11 -4.70 -3.73
C VAL A 113 12.46 -5.28 -3.37
N ASN A 114 12.92 -5.10 -2.14
CA ASN A 114 14.21 -5.62 -1.66
C ASN A 114 15.38 -5.26 -2.62
N GLU A 115 15.42 -4.01 -3.09
CA GLU A 115 16.41 -3.48 -4.04
C GLU A 115 16.31 -4.02 -5.49
N GLU A 116 15.29 -4.82 -5.82
CA GLU A 116 14.99 -5.26 -7.18
C GLU A 116 13.85 -4.44 -7.77
N ILE A 117 14.02 -3.93 -8.99
CA ILE A 117 13.00 -3.14 -9.68
C ILE A 117 11.83 -4.03 -10.07
N VAL A 118 10.62 -3.66 -9.63
CA VAL A 118 9.39 -4.40 -9.95
C VAL A 118 8.39 -3.62 -10.79
N ALA A 119 8.51 -2.29 -10.82
CA ALA A 119 7.69 -1.43 -11.65
C ALA A 119 8.41 -0.11 -11.94
N GLU A 120 8.08 0.51 -13.07
CA GLU A 120 8.69 1.78 -13.49
C GLU A 120 7.63 2.73 -14.08
N GLY A 121 7.72 4.00 -13.70
CA GLY A 121 7.03 5.11 -14.33
C GLY A 121 8.03 5.94 -15.11
N VAL A 122 7.72 6.23 -16.37
CA VAL A 122 8.63 6.95 -17.27
C VAL A 122 7.98 8.24 -17.74
N THR A 123 8.77 9.30 -17.81
CA THR A 123 8.45 10.49 -18.59
C THR A 123 9.64 10.86 -19.45
N ASP A 124 9.37 11.24 -20.69
CA ASP A 124 10.37 11.66 -21.65
C ASP A 124 9.93 12.93 -22.37
N GLU A 125 10.90 13.64 -22.92
CA GLU A 125 10.67 14.85 -23.69
C GLU A 125 11.83 15.13 -24.64
N THR A 126 11.57 15.81 -25.75
CA THR A 126 12.56 16.17 -26.76
C THR A 126 12.32 17.58 -27.30
N GLY A 127 13.40 18.29 -27.64
CA GLY A 127 13.29 19.63 -28.23
C GLY A 127 12.82 20.70 -27.23
N ILE A 128 13.20 20.57 -25.96
CA ILE A 128 12.86 21.52 -24.91
C ILE A 128 13.62 22.84 -25.15
N GLN A 129 12.91 23.96 -25.18
CA GLN A 129 13.50 25.31 -25.35
C GLN A 129 13.24 26.25 -24.17
N ASN A 130 12.59 25.76 -23.10
CA ASN A 130 12.22 26.48 -21.88
C ASN A 130 11.90 25.47 -20.76
N THR A 131 11.62 25.93 -19.54
CA THR A 131 11.18 25.03 -18.46
C THR A 131 9.92 24.26 -18.82
N GLN A 132 9.98 22.94 -18.66
CA GLN A 132 8.85 22.05 -18.91
C GLN A 132 8.56 21.17 -17.68
N TYR A 133 7.28 20.94 -17.43
CA TYR A 133 6.78 20.15 -16.30
C TYR A 133 6.03 18.93 -16.83
N ASN A 134 6.55 17.74 -16.57
CA ASN A 134 5.88 16.50 -16.95
C ASN A 134 5.53 15.69 -15.70
N PRO A 135 4.29 15.17 -15.60
CA PRO A 135 3.94 14.26 -14.53
C PRO A 135 4.57 12.89 -14.77
N VAL A 136 5.00 12.24 -13.70
CA VAL A 136 5.31 10.81 -13.67
C VAL A 136 4.39 10.15 -12.65
N HIS A 137 3.85 8.99 -13.04
CA HIS A 137 2.91 8.25 -12.21
C HIS A 137 3.23 6.77 -12.27
N LEU A 138 3.05 6.09 -11.15
CA LEU A 138 3.29 4.66 -11.01
C LEU A 138 2.32 4.06 -10.00
N GLU A 139 1.74 2.91 -10.34
CA GLU A 139 0.94 2.11 -9.40
C GLU A 139 1.32 0.65 -9.49
N ALA A 140 1.28 -0.04 -8.35
CA ALA A 140 1.56 -1.47 -8.29
C ALA A 140 0.71 -2.14 -7.21
N THR A 141 0.21 -3.33 -7.52
CA THR A 141 -0.37 -4.24 -6.52
C THR A 141 0.57 -5.43 -6.34
N LEU A 142 1.16 -5.57 -5.17
CA LEU A 142 2.24 -6.51 -4.88
C LEU A 142 1.86 -7.46 -3.76
N ASN A 143 2.24 -8.74 -3.89
CA ASN A 143 2.19 -9.68 -2.78
C ASN A 143 3.54 -9.61 -2.05
N LEU A 144 3.53 -9.15 -0.81
CA LEU A 144 4.72 -8.98 0.00
C LEU A 144 4.69 -9.95 1.18
N ASN A 145 5.85 -10.49 1.51
CA ASN A 145 6.11 -11.18 2.76
C ASN A 145 6.43 -10.16 3.85
N LYS A 146 6.17 -10.53 5.09
CA LYS A 146 6.62 -9.75 6.25
C LYS A 146 8.13 -9.54 6.18
N GLY A 147 8.54 -8.28 6.26
CA GLY A 147 9.93 -7.86 6.20
C GLY A 147 10.41 -7.43 4.82
N ASP A 148 9.63 -7.67 3.75
CA ASP A 148 9.96 -7.12 2.43
C ASP A 148 9.93 -5.58 2.48
N THR A 149 10.91 -4.96 1.84
CA THR A 149 11.06 -3.51 1.79
C THR A 149 10.65 -2.96 0.44
N ILE A 150 10.00 -1.80 0.45
CA ILE A 150 9.66 -1.00 -0.73
C ILE A 150 10.39 0.33 -0.66
N GLY A 151 10.98 0.76 -1.78
CA GLY A 151 11.65 2.05 -1.93
C GLY A 151 11.66 2.55 -3.36
#